data_AF-A0A1S2YNP5-F1
#
_entry.id   AF-A0A1S2YNP5-F1
#
_cell.length_a   1.000
_cell.length_b   1.000
_cell.length_c   1.000
_cell.angle_alpha   90.00
_cell.angle_beta   90.00
_cell.angle_gamma   90.00
#
_symmetry.space_group_name_H-M   'P 1'
#
loop_
_entity.id
_entity.type
_entity.pdbx_description
1 polymer ?
#
loop_
_entity_poly.entity_id
_entity_poly.type
_entity_poly.pdbx_seq_one_letter_code
_entity_poly.pdbx_strand_id
1 'polypeptide(L)'
;MKNLRKVDSPRGEVGEIDTRAPFQSVKAAVSLFGEVAVSKDRLAVKRRSSENVFEKETQLILAQKELNKLKKHVVSAETTKAKALSDLEKAKETLENLTTKLNNVRDSKQSAIEAAEAVKNQGKPFEKTLSLKAIGYEAWKQELEHARNKYTTTVTELDSSKQELTKIRQDFDAVLEAKLAAFQATGEAQRSAKLNSERISELSEEIATMKASIEQLKLASAQNENQFDFYKTAKEEAQKKLEALKNEYDNPELIQSLDAKLAETSAEIEALQEQMKKLHASKMDSVRLLTSELKEATKTLQDVAAEEISLKKLVFSLRTELKQVKKEQDELKDKKQEAEDIATNLTGELQESMEEARPRTGTVEDLEANIFYVQSYKIQKLQSEAEDARQEAEEVSRKAQELKQEAEESRAVAEEAEKKLELVLQEAKEAKAAEQRAIKEMKILSFSGKIKMSNEEFELLNGKVKEFQDLAEQKEAAVIAELQAMFTRKNELDRKVEANLKAIEETKAAMETALWYAVMADSAKIVMERELKSCRQPDSPSSRMSNSSDNSSILSI
;
A
#
# COMPACT_ATOMS: atom_id res chain seq x y z
N MET A 1 -29.76 19.86 -18.56
CA MET A 1 -30.76 19.58 -19.62
C MET A 1 -31.30 18.17 -19.41
N LYS A 2 -32.64 18.07 -19.32
CA LYS A 2 -33.54 16.91 -19.58
C LYS A 2 -33.35 15.59 -18.82
N ASN A 3 -34.20 15.45 -17.80
CA ASN A 3 -34.82 14.22 -17.30
C ASN A 3 -35.66 13.51 -18.38
N LEU A 4 -35.89 12.19 -18.21
CA LEU A 4 -37.22 11.53 -18.19
C LEU A 4 -37.07 10.00 -18.06
N ARG A 5 -37.45 9.46 -16.89
CA ARG A 5 -37.90 8.06 -16.75
C ARG A 5 -39.38 7.98 -17.13
N LYS A 6 -39.79 6.89 -17.77
CA LYS A 6 -41.20 6.57 -18.02
C LYS A 6 -41.49 5.19 -17.43
N VAL A 7 -42.39 5.17 -16.46
CA VAL A 7 -43.14 4.00 -15.99
C VAL A 7 -44.44 3.98 -16.78
N ASP A 8 -44.89 2.81 -17.22
CA ASP A 8 -46.33 2.49 -17.31
C ASP A 8 -46.53 0.97 -17.38
N SER A 9 -47.43 0.50 -16.51
CA SER A 9 -48.05 -0.83 -16.50
C SER A 9 -49.31 -0.82 -17.37
N PRO A 10 -49.85 -1.97 -17.76
CA PRO A 10 -51.26 -2.17 -17.43
C PRO A 10 -51.63 -3.58 -16.95
N ARG A 11 -52.58 -3.58 -16.02
CA ARG A 11 -53.39 -4.70 -15.52
C ARG A 11 -54.06 -5.49 -16.66
N GLY A 12 -54.21 -6.79 -16.43
CA GLY A 12 -55.13 -7.69 -17.14
C GLY A 12 -55.62 -8.76 -16.17
N GLU A 13 -56.72 -8.44 -15.48
CA GLU A 13 -57.53 -9.29 -14.62
C GLU A 13 -58.52 -10.08 -15.49
N VAL A 14 -58.84 -11.33 -15.11
CA VAL A 14 -60.06 -12.14 -15.37
C VAL A 14 -59.72 -13.62 -15.63
N GLY A 15 -60.21 -14.50 -14.75
CA GLY A 15 -60.32 -15.93 -15.02
C GLY A 15 -60.27 -16.89 -13.83
N GLU A 16 -60.83 -16.55 -12.66
CA GLU A 16 -61.10 -17.57 -11.62
C GLU A 16 -62.21 -18.51 -12.11
N ILE A 17 -61.89 -19.79 -12.31
CA ILE A 17 -62.90 -20.84 -12.41
C ILE A 17 -62.93 -21.57 -11.08
N ASP A 18 -63.96 -21.25 -10.31
CA ASP A 18 -64.43 -22.03 -9.17
C ASP A 18 -64.95 -23.40 -9.66
N THR A 19 -64.29 -24.48 -9.25
CA THR A 19 -64.78 -25.87 -9.47
C THR A 19 -65.07 -26.59 -8.16
N ARG A 20 -65.44 -25.84 -7.09
CA ARG A 20 -65.89 -26.43 -5.82
C ARG A 20 -67.29 -27.05 -5.95
N ALA A 21 -67.37 -28.26 -6.53
CA ALA A 21 -68.26 -29.34 -6.09
C ALA A 21 -67.90 -30.65 -6.82
N PRO A 22 -67.77 -31.79 -6.11
CA PRO A 22 -67.30 -33.05 -6.69
C PRO A 22 -68.43 -33.79 -7.43
N PHE A 23 -68.19 -34.15 -8.69
CA PHE A 23 -69.08 -35.09 -9.40
C PHE A 23 -68.91 -36.49 -8.81
N GLN A 24 -69.92 -36.93 -8.09
CA GLN A 24 -70.03 -38.31 -7.60
C GLN A 24 -70.34 -39.24 -8.79
N SER A 25 -69.50 -40.27 -8.95
CA SER A 25 -69.75 -41.52 -9.70
C SER A 25 -69.66 -41.52 -11.24
N VAL A 26 -68.66 -42.26 -11.72
CA VAL A 26 -68.35 -42.66 -13.12
C VAL A 26 -69.42 -43.59 -13.73
N LYS A 27 -70.48 -43.95 -13.00
CA LYS A 27 -71.49 -44.93 -13.41
C LYS A 27 -72.57 -44.37 -14.36
N ALA A 28 -72.68 -43.05 -14.52
CA ALA A 28 -73.70 -42.42 -15.37
C ALA A 28 -73.25 -42.12 -16.82
N ALA A 29 -71.95 -42.13 -17.12
CA ALA A 29 -71.44 -41.81 -18.46
C ALA A 29 -71.34 -43.03 -19.41
N VAL A 30 -71.50 -44.26 -18.88
CA VAL A 30 -71.34 -45.52 -19.65
C VAL A 30 -72.68 -46.04 -20.22
N SER A 31 -73.81 -45.36 -19.96
CA SER A 31 -75.13 -45.79 -20.43
C SER A 31 -75.53 -45.26 -21.83
N LEU A 32 -74.60 -44.72 -22.62
CA LEU A 32 -74.90 -44.18 -23.96
C LEU A 32 -74.40 -45.06 -25.13
N PHE A 33 -73.68 -46.16 -24.85
CA PHE A 33 -73.12 -47.03 -25.90
C PHE A 33 -73.08 -48.53 -25.52
N GLY A 34 -74.19 -49.09 -25.03
CA GLY A 34 -74.45 -50.55 -25.06
C GLY A 34 -75.39 -50.87 -26.21
N GLU A 35 -74.99 -51.73 -27.17
CA GLU A 35 -75.41 -53.15 -27.26
C GLU A 35 -76.87 -53.32 -27.77
N VAL A 36 -77.29 -54.26 -28.63
CA VAL A 36 -76.74 -55.50 -29.20
C VAL A 36 -77.78 -56.06 -30.21
N ALA A 37 -77.29 -56.70 -31.28
CA ALA A 37 -77.89 -57.81 -32.08
C ALA A 37 -79.30 -57.65 -32.71
N VAL A 38 -79.71 -58.32 -33.79
CA VAL A 38 -79.68 -59.77 -34.08
C VAL A 38 -79.78 -60.03 -35.60
N SER A 39 -79.18 -61.15 -36.00
CA SER A 39 -79.12 -61.76 -37.33
C SER A 39 -80.47 -62.27 -37.90
N LYS A 40 -80.49 -62.54 -39.23
CA LYS A 40 -80.88 -63.82 -39.90
C LYS A 40 -81.79 -63.66 -41.14
N ASP A 41 -81.16 -63.63 -42.31
CA ASP A 41 -81.37 -64.49 -43.50
C ASP A 41 -82.80 -64.87 -43.98
N ARG A 42 -83.23 -64.40 -45.16
CA ARG A 42 -83.66 -65.20 -46.35
C ARG A 42 -84.54 -64.46 -47.40
N LEU A 43 -84.18 -64.71 -48.68
CA LEU A 43 -85.02 -64.86 -49.89
C LEU A 43 -85.72 -63.65 -50.57
N ALA A 44 -85.03 -63.14 -51.61
CA ALA A 44 -85.43 -63.12 -53.03
C ALA A 44 -86.68 -62.35 -53.56
N VAL A 45 -86.42 -61.63 -54.68
CA VAL A 45 -87.27 -61.38 -55.88
C VAL A 45 -87.88 -59.97 -56.10
N LYS A 46 -87.30 -59.30 -57.11
CA LYS A 46 -87.85 -58.37 -58.15
C LYS A 46 -88.48 -57.00 -57.80
N ARG A 47 -87.71 -55.99 -58.26
CA ARG A 47 -88.05 -54.92 -59.23
C ARG A 47 -89.02 -53.76 -58.87
N ARG A 48 -88.38 -52.58 -58.88
CA ARG A 48 -88.68 -51.33 -59.63
C ARG A 48 -89.49 -50.20 -58.97
N SER A 49 -88.71 -49.20 -58.53
CA SER A 49 -88.75 -47.76 -58.90
C SER A 49 -89.95 -46.88 -58.50
N SER A 50 -89.78 -46.19 -57.36
CA SER A 50 -90.05 -44.74 -57.18
C SER A 50 -89.62 -44.20 -55.80
N GLU A 51 -89.35 -45.06 -54.80
CA GLU A 51 -88.99 -44.66 -53.42
C GLU A 51 -87.55 -44.13 -53.21
N ASN A 52 -86.68 -44.26 -54.22
CA ASN A 52 -85.23 -44.07 -54.07
C ASN A 52 -84.76 -42.60 -54.13
N VAL A 53 -85.63 -41.61 -54.38
CA VAL A 53 -85.20 -40.23 -54.59
C VAL A 53 -84.93 -39.52 -53.26
N PHE A 54 -85.85 -39.65 -52.28
CA PHE A 54 -85.72 -38.99 -50.97
C PHE A 54 -84.58 -39.55 -50.11
N GLU A 55 -84.34 -40.86 -50.14
CA GLU A 55 -83.20 -41.47 -49.44
C GLU A 55 -81.87 -41.04 -50.07
N LYS A 56 -81.80 -40.97 -51.40
CA LYS A 56 -80.61 -40.47 -52.11
C LYS A 56 -80.38 -38.98 -51.87
N GLU A 57 -81.44 -38.18 -51.78
CA GLU A 57 -81.36 -36.75 -51.47
C GLU A 57 -80.91 -36.50 -50.02
N THR A 58 -81.41 -37.29 -49.06
CA THR A 58 -80.96 -37.22 -47.66
C THR A 58 -79.49 -37.65 -47.52
N GLN A 59 -79.09 -38.72 -48.23
CA GLN A 59 -77.69 -39.15 -48.30
C GLN A 59 -76.79 -38.08 -48.94
N LEU A 60 -77.28 -37.37 -49.97
CA LEU A 60 -76.55 -36.28 -50.61
C LEU A 60 -76.33 -35.10 -49.66
N ILE A 61 -77.34 -34.71 -48.87
CA ILE A 61 -77.20 -33.63 -47.87
C ILE A 61 -76.23 -34.04 -46.75
N LEU A 62 -76.27 -35.29 -46.29
CA LEU A 62 -75.31 -35.81 -45.30
C LEU A 62 -73.88 -35.83 -45.86
N ALA A 63 -73.70 -36.32 -47.08
CA ALA A 63 -72.42 -36.30 -47.78
C ALA A 63 -71.89 -34.87 -47.97
N GLN A 64 -72.77 -33.90 -48.26
CA GLN A 64 -72.39 -32.50 -48.41
C GLN A 64 -72.01 -31.85 -47.07
N LYS A 65 -72.65 -32.24 -45.96
CA LYS A 65 -72.24 -31.83 -44.60
C LYS A 65 -70.90 -32.45 -44.21
N GLU A 66 -70.66 -33.72 -44.52
CA GLU A 66 -69.38 -34.40 -44.29
C GLU A 66 -68.26 -33.79 -45.14
N LEU A 67 -68.52 -33.50 -46.42
CA LEU A 67 -67.60 -32.81 -47.31
C LEU A 67 -67.20 -31.44 -46.74
N ASN A 68 -68.16 -30.68 -46.21
CA ASN A 68 -67.88 -29.39 -45.58
C ASN A 68 -67.06 -29.52 -44.29
N LYS A 69 -67.28 -30.57 -43.49
CA LYS A 69 -66.43 -30.87 -42.32
C LYS A 69 -65.01 -31.22 -42.75
N LEU A 70 -64.86 -32.11 -43.74
CA LEU A 70 -63.56 -32.49 -44.29
C LEU A 70 -62.83 -31.27 -44.87
N LYS A 71 -63.52 -30.38 -45.59
CA LYS A 71 -62.94 -29.14 -46.11
C LYS A 71 -62.42 -28.23 -44.99
N LYS A 72 -63.15 -28.10 -43.88
CA LYS A 72 -62.67 -27.36 -42.70
C LYS A 72 -61.44 -28.00 -42.07
N HIS A 73 -61.41 -29.33 -41.96
CA HIS A 73 -60.25 -30.06 -41.46
C HIS A 73 -59.03 -29.89 -42.37
N VAL A 74 -59.19 -29.94 -43.69
CA VAL A 74 -58.12 -29.68 -44.65
C VAL A 74 -57.56 -28.27 -44.49
N VAL A 75 -58.41 -27.24 -44.41
CA VAL A 75 -57.96 -25.86 -44.18
C VAL A 75 -57.22 -25.74 -42.85
N SER A 76 -57.72 -26.34 -41.77
CA SER A 76 -57.02 -26.33 -40.49
C SER A 76 -55.65 -27.03 -40.57
N ALA A 77 -55.58 -28.18 -41.25
CA ALA A 77 -54.35 -28.92 -41.45
C ALA A 77 -53.33 -28.15 -42.30
N GLU A 78 -53.79 -27.49 -43.36
CA GLU A 78 -52.97 -26.61 -44.21
C GLU A 78 -52.43 -25.42 -43.43
N THR A 79 -53.24 -24.78 -42.56
CA THR A 79 -52.76 -23.68 -41.71
C THR A 79 -51.73 -24.15 -40.69
N THR A 80 -51.92 -25.33 -40.07
CA THR A 80 -50.92 -25.91 -39.16
C THR A 80 -49.63 -26.29 -39.90
N LYS A 81 -49.74 -26.81 -41.13
CA LYS A 81 -48.58 -27.12 -41.97
C LYS A 81 -47.81 -25.85 -42.35
N ALA A 82 -48.51 -24.78 -42.75
CA ALA A 82 -47.90 -23.49 -43.07
C ALA A 82 -47.16 -22.90 -41.87
N LYS A 83 -47.77 -22.98 -40.66
CA LYS A 83 -47.12 -22.54 -39.42
C LYS A 83 -45.88 -23.37 -39.10
N ALA A 84 -45.96 -24.70 -39.21
CA ALA A 84 -44.82 -25.59 -38.98
C ALA A 84 -43.66 -25.32 -39.97
N LEU A 85 -43.96 -25.03 -41.24
CA LEU A 85 -42.94 -24.65 -42.22
C LEU A 85 -42.29 -23.29 -41.89
N SER A 86 -43.08 -22.31 -41.43
CA SER A 86 -42.54 -21.02 -40.99
C SER A 86 -41.65 -21.16 -39.75
N ASP A 87 -42.04 -21.98 -38.78
CA ASP A 87 -41.26 -22.23 -37.57
C ASP A 87 -39.97 -23.02 -37.89
N LEU A 88 -40.02 -23.95 -38.86
CA LEU A 88 -38.83 -24.64 -39.37
C LEU A 88 -37.84 -23.69 -40.04
N GLU A 89 -38.33 -22.73 -40.83
CA GLU A 89 -37.46 -21.76 -41.50
C GLU A 89 -36.77 -20.83 -40.49
N LYS A 90 -37.51 -20.36 -39.47
CA LYS A 90 -36.91 -19.62 -38.34
C LYS A 90 -35.87 -20.44 -37.59
N ALA A 91 -36.14 -21.72 -37.35
CA ALA A 91 -35.19 -22.61 -36.71
C ALA A 91 -33.89 -22.75 -37.53
N LYS A 92 -33.99 -22.87 -38.86
CA LYS A 92 -32.82 -22.89 -39.76
C LYS A 92 -32.02 -21.59 -39.69
N GLU A 93 -32.69 -20.44 -39.74
CA GLU A 93 -32.02 -19.14 -39.62
C GLU A 93 -31.29 -19.00 -38.27
N THR A 94 -31.89 -19.46 -37.18
CA THR A 94 -31.21 -19.47 -35.88
C THR A 94 -30.02 -20.42 -35.85
N LEU A 95 -30.11 -21.58 -36.51
CA LEU A 95 -29.01 -22.53 -36.61
C LEU A 95 -27.83 -21.96 -37.40
N GLU A 96 -28.08 -21.29 -38.53
CA GLU A 96 -27.02 -20.62 -39.30
C GLU A 96 -26.39 -19.47 -38.50
N ASN A 97 -27.19 -18.68 -37.80
CA ASN A 97 -26.68 -17.61 -36.92
C ASN A 97 -25.84 -18.15 -35.75
N LEU A 98 -26.21 -19.29 -35.16
CA LEU A 98 -25.40 -19.94 -34.12
C LEU A 98 -24.13 -20.55 -34.70
N THR A 99 -24.20 -21.13 -35.90
CA THR A 99 -23.06 -21.72 -36.60
C THR A 99 -22.02 -20.66 -36.96
N THR A 100 -22.46 -19.50 -37.47
CA THR A 100 -21.55 -18.36 -37.76
C THR A 100 -20.91 -17.80 -36.50
N LYS A 101 -21.68 -17.63 -35.40
CA LYS A 101 -21.12 -17.23 -34.11
C LYS A 101 -20.09 -18.22 -33.57
N LEU A 102 -20.36 -19.52 -33.68
CA LEU A 102 -19.43 -20.56 -33.23
C LEU A 102 -18.12 -20.52 -34.01
N ASN A 103 -18.17 -20.32 -35.32
CA ASN A 103 -16.98 -20.18 -36.16
C ASN A 103 -16.16 -18.95 -35.76
N ASN A 104 -16.82 -17.80 -35.54
CA ASN A 104 -16.12 -16.58 -35.07
C ASN A 104 -15.41 -16.78 -33.72
N VAL A 105 -16.04 -17.49 -32.78
CA VAL A 105 -15.42 -17.82 -31.48
C VAL A 105 -14.21 -18.75 -31.66
N ARG A 106 -14.31 -19.74 -32.55
CA ARG A 106 -13.20 -20.64 -32.86
C ARG A 106 -12.02 -19.88 -33.46
N ASP A 107 -12.28 -19.01 -34.43
CA ASP A 107 -11.23 -18.20 -35.08
C ASP A 107 -10.57 -17.25 -34.09
N SER A 108 -11.36 -16.59 -33.23
CA SER A 108 -10.84 -15.73 -32.17
C SER A 108 -9.96 -16.49 -31.16
N LYS A 109 -10.37 -17.70 -30.75
CA LYS A 109 -9.56 -18.58 -29.91
C LYS A 109 -8.23 -18.94 -30.58
N GLN A 110 -8.26 -19.27 -31.86
CA GLN A 110 -7.05 -19.61 -32.62
C GLN A 110 -6.09 -18.42 -32.69
N SER A 111 -6.57 -17.22 -32.98
CA SER A 111 -5.76 -15.99 -32.95
C SER A 111 -5.17 -15.70 -31.57
N ALA A 112 -5.91 -15.94 -30.49
CA ALA A 112 -5.41 -15.77 -29.13
C ALA A 112 -4.28 -16.75 -28.77
N ILE A 113 -4.37 -18.00 -29.24
CA ILE A 113 -3.32 -19.00 -29.07
C ILE A 113 -2.06 -18.60 -29.83
N GLU A 114 -2.19 -18.18 -31.10
CA GLU A 114 -1.06 -17.72 -31.91
C GLU A 114 -0.38 -16.48 -31.29
N ALA A 115 -1.15 -15.55 -30.73
CA ALA A 115 -0.62 -14.40 -30.01
C ALA A 115 0.15 -14.80 -28.74
N ALA A 116 -0.38 -15.77 -27.96
CA ALA A 116 0.29 -16.28 -26.77
C ALA A 116 1.60 -17.00 -27.11
N GLU A 117 1.64 -17.77 -28.20
CA GLU A 117 2.85 -18.42 -28.68
C GLU A 117 3.90 -17.43 -29.20
N ALA A 118 3.47 -16.37 -29.89
CA ALA A 118 4.36 -15.29 -30.32
C ALA A 118 5.03 -14.61 -29.11
N VAL A 119 4.26 -14.29 -28.06
CA VAL A 119 4.79 -13.73 -26.80
C VAL A 119 5.76 -14.70 -26.13
N LYS A 120 5.42 -15.99 -26.06
CA LYS A 120 6.30 -17.03 -25.51
C LYS A 120 7.62 -17.14 -26.27
N ASN A 121 7.59 -17.04 -27.59
CA ASN A 121 8.80 -17.08 -28.41
C ASN A 121 9.64 -15.80 -28.30
N GLN A 122 9.02 -14.64 -28.10
CA GLN A 122 9.72 -13.40 -27.76
C GLN A 122 10.35 -13.41 -26.36
N GLY A 123 9.82 -14.19 -25.40
CA GLY A 123 10.37 -14.33 -24.04
C GLY A 123 11.68 -15.12 -23.95
N LYS A 124 11.91 -16.09 -24.85
CA LYS A 124 13.10 -16.96 -24.87
C LYS A 124 14.46 -16.22 -24.96
N PRO A 125 14.65 -15.14 -25.74
CA PRO A 125 15.90 -14.37 -25.73
C PRO A 125 16.12 -13.58 -24.42
N PHE A 126 15.07 -13.19 -23.71
CA PHE A 126 15.19 -12.51 -22.41
C PHE A 126 15.66 -13.45 -21.30
N GLU A 127 15.25 -14.73 -21.36
CA GLU A 127 15.70 -15.75 -20.42
C GLU A 127 17.20 -16.06 -20.55
N LYS A 128 17.72 -16.11 -21.78
CA LYS A 128 19.17 -16.26 -22.03
C LYS A 128 19.98 -15.02 -21.62
N THR A 129 19.47 -13.81 -21.83
CA THR A 129 20.17 -12.58 -21.41
C THR A 129 20.18 -12.37 -19.90
N LEU A 130 19.18 -12.87 -19.17
CA LEU A 130 19.20 -12.91 -17.70
C LEU A 130 20.31 -13.80 -17.15
N SER A 131 20.57 -14.94 -17.78
CA SER A 131 21.66 -15.85 -17.38
C SER A 131 23.06 -15.26 -17.63
N LEU A 132 23.25 -14.51 -18.72
CA LEU A 132 24.49 -13.77 -19.02
C LEU A 132 24.69 -12.56 -18.08
N LYS A 133 23.61 -11.87 -17.70
CA LYS A 133 23.65 -10.76 -16.74
C LYS A 133 24.00 -11.21 -15.32
N ALA A 134 23.64 -12.44 -14.94
CA ALA A 134 24.03 -13.04 -13.67
C ALA A 134 25.56 -13.28 -13.59
N ILE A 135 26.19 -13.71 -14.68
CA ILE A 135 27.65 -13.86 -14.77
C ILE A 135 28.36 -12.50 -14.67
N GLY A 136 27.82 -11.46 -15.33
CA GLY A 136 28.35 -10.10 -15.24
C GLY A 136 28.23 -9.48 -13.85
N TYR A 137 27.17 -9.82 -13.10
CA TYR A 137 26.97 -9.35 -11.73
C TYR A 137 28.02 -9.94 -10.75
N GLU A 138 28.37 -11.22 -10.90
CA GLU A 138 29.39 -11.86 -10.06
C GLU A 138 30.78 -11.23 -10.31
N ALA A 139 31.12 -10.95 -11.57
CA ALA A 139 32.37 -10.26 -11.94
C ALA A 139 32.42 -8.83 -11.40
N TRP A 140 31.33 -8.05 -11.56
CA TRP A 140 31.23 -6.70 -11.01
C TRP A 140 31.34 -6.69 -9.47
N LYS A 141 30.72 -7.66 -8.80
CA LYS A 141 30.80 -7.81 -7.34
C LYS A 141 32.22 -8.12 -6.87
N GLN A 142 32.95 -8.97 -7.60
CA GLN A 142 34.37 -9.23 -7.31
C GLN A 142 35.24 -8.00 -7.53
N GLU A 143 35.02 -7.23 -8.59
CA GLU A 143 35.73 -5.96 -8.83
C GLU A 143 35.43 -4.92 -7.75
N LEU A 144 34.18 -4.82 -7.31
CA LEU A 144 33.76 -3.94 -6.22
C LEU A 144 34.44 -4.31 -4.89
N GLU A 145 34.43 -5.59 -4.52
CA GLU A 145 35.11 -6.07 -3.32
C GLU A 145 36.62 -5.87 -3.40
N HIS A 146 37.23 -6.10 -4.56
CA HIS A 146 38.63 -5.82 -4.79
C HIS A 146 38.96 -4.32 -4.69
N ALA A 147 38.11 -3.43 -5.22
CA ALA A 147 38.26 -1.98 -5.08
C ALA A 147 38.10 -1.54 -3.61
N ARG A 148 37.15 -2.12 -2.88
CA ARG A 148 36.95 -1.89 -1.45
C ARG A 148 38.14 -2.32 -0.63
N ASN A 149 38.71 -3.49 -0.92
CA ASN A 149 39.91 -4.00 -0.28
C ASN A 149 41.09 -3.07 -0.54
N LYS A 150 41.31 -2.66 -1.79
CA LYS A 150 42.35 -1.68 -2.15
C LYS A 150 42.16 -0.36 -1.40
N TYR A 151 40.95 0.19 -1.37
CA TYR A 151 40.67 1.42 -0.64
C TYR A 151 40.98 1.27 0.85
N THR A 152 40.54 0.18 1.46
CA THR A 152 40.81 -0.15 2.87
C THR A 152 42.31 -0.20 3.14
N THR A 153 43.08 -0.90 2.29
CA THR A 153 44.55 -0.96 2.39
C THR A 153 45.17 0.43 2.29
N THR A 154 44.78 1.24 1.30
CA THR A 154 45.32 2.60 1.14
C THR A 154 44.97 3.52 2.31
N VAL A 155 43.79 3.36 2.92
CA VAL A 155 43.40 4.12 4.11
C VAL A 155 44.25 3.72 5.31
N THR A 156 44.51 2.42 5.50
CA THR A 156 45.39 1.95 6.57
C THR A 156 46.84 2.41 6.39
N GLU A 157 47.34 2.44 5.15
CA GLU A 157 48.67 2.98 4.83
C GLU A 157 48.73 4.50 5.06
N LEU A 158 47.68 5.23 4.68
CA LEU A 158 47.57 6.67 4.92
C LEU A 158 47.57 6.97 6.42
N ASP A 159 46.84 6.20 7.23
CA ASP A 159 46.81 6.40 8.68
C ASP A 159 48.15 6.06 9.32
N SER A 160 48.86 5.02 8.85
CA SER A 160 50.25 4.75 9.24
C SER A 160 51.16 5.93 8.92
N SER A 161 51.06 6.49 7.70
CA SER A 161 51.86 7.65 7.28
C SER A 161 51.52 8.92 8.08
N LYS A 162 50.26 9.14 8.46
CA LYS A 162 49.88 10.25 9.36
C LYS A 162 50.48 10.09 10.75
N GLN A 163 50.51 8.86 11.28
CA GLN A 163 51.15 8.58 12.57
C GLN A 163 52.66 8.85 12.50
N GLU A 164 53.33 8.42 11.43
CA GLU A 164 54.74 8.72 11.19
C GLU A 164 54.99 10.23 11.07
N LEU A 165 54.15 10.97 10.34
CA LEU A 165 54.25 12.43 10.22
C LEU A 165 54.11 13.12 11.59
N THR A 166 53.20 12.63 12.42
CA THR A 166 52.98 13.15 13.79
C THR A 166 54.22 12.91 14.65
N LYS A 167 54.82 11.72 14.54
CA LYS A 167 56.08 11.39 15.22
C LYS A 167 57.23 12.29 14.77
N ILE A 168 57.39 12.50 13.46
CA ILE A 168 58.42 13.40 12.91
C ILE A 168 58.24 14.84 13.41
N ARG A 169 57.00 15.33 13.53
CA ARG A 169 56.73 16.66 14.10
C ARG A 169 57.15 16.75 15.56
N GLN A 170 56.81 15.76 16.37
CA GLN A 170 57.22 15.69 17.78
C GLN A 170 58.76 15.64 17.91
N ASP A 171 59.43 14.84 17.08
CA ASP A 171 60.89 14.76 17.06
C ASP A 171 61.52 16.10 16.64
N PHE A 172 60.93 16.80 15.65
CA PHE A 172 61.39 18.12 15.23
C PHE A 172 61.23 19.17 16.33
N ASP A 173 60.09 19.20 17.02
CA ASP A 173 59.85 20.10 18.16
C ASP A 173 60.86 19.81 19.29
N ALA A 174 61.13 18.54 19.60
CA ALA A 174 62.13 18.15 20.58
C ALA A 174 63.54 18.61 20.20
N VAL A 175 63.92 18.49 18.92
CA VAL A 175 65.21 18.97 18.41
C VAL A 175 65.29 20.50 18.46
N LEU A 176 64.20 21.20 18.17
CA LEU A 176 64.15 22.66 18.24
C LEU A 176 64.35 23.14 19.67
N GLU A 177 63.66 22.54 20.63
CA GLU A 177 63.83 22.83 22.06
C GLU A 177 65.26 22.54 22.53
N ALA A 178 65.83 21.38 22.14
CA ALA A 178 67.22 21.05 22.46
C ALA A 178 68.21 22.09 21.88
N LYS A 179 67.96 22.58 20.65
CA LYS A 179 68.77 23.64 20.02
C LYS A 179 68.65 24.97 20.77
N LEU A 180 67.45 25.36 21.19
CA LEU A 180 67.23 26.57 21.98
C LEU A 180 67.93 26.49 23.33
N ALA A 181 67.82 25.35 24.02
CA ALA A 181 68.54 25.10 25.28
C ALA A 181 70.06 25.18 25.10
N ALA A 182 70.60 24.60 24.02
CA ALA A 182 72.03 24.68 23.70
C ALA A 182 72.49 26.12 23.43
N PHE A 183 71.69 26.94 22.74
CA PHE A 183 72.00 28.36 22.54
C PHE A 183 71.97 29.16 23.83
N GLN A 184 71.00 28.93 24.71
CA GLN A 184 70.94 29.57 26.03
C GLN A 184 72.17 29.22 26.86
N ALA A 185 72.53 27.93 26.95
CA ALA A 185 73.72 27.46 27.66
C ALA A 185 75.02 28.07 27.07
N THR A 186 75.11 28.18 25.75
CA THR A 186 76.26 28.82 25.09
C THR A 186 76.35 30.31 25.43
N GLY A 187 75.21 31.02 25.40
CA GLY A 187 75.15 32.43 25.78
C GLY A 187 75.49 32.67 27.25
N GLU A 188 75.08 31.77 28.15
CA GLU A 188 75.46 31.79 29.56
C GLU A 188 76.96 31.54 29.75
N ALA A 189 77.52 30.54 29.07
CA ALA A 189 78.95 30.26 29.10
C ALA A 189 79.77 31.45 28.57
N GLN A 190 79.32 32.10 27.49
CA GLN A 190 79.98 33.28 26.94
C GLN A 190 79.92 34.48 27.90
N ARG A 191 78.76 34.75 28.52
CA ARG A 191 78.62 35.80 29.54
C ARG A 191 79.53 35.53 30.73
N SER A 192 79.57 34.28 31.21
CA SER A 192 80.45 33.88 32.31
C SER A 192 81.94 34.02 31.93
N ALA A 193 82.32 33.64 30.70
CA ALA A 193 83.69 33.80 30.22
C ALA A 193 84.09 35.27 30.10
N LYS A 194 83.19 36.14 29.62
CA LYS A 194 83.42 37.58 29.54
C LYS A 194 83.61 38.20 30.93
N LEU A 195 82.74 37.89 31.88
CA LEU A 195 82.86 38.34 33.28
C LEU A 195 84.18 37.86 33.92
N ASN A 196 84.56 36.60 33.70
CA ASN A 196 85.86 36.09 34.18
C ASN A 196 87.04 36.81 33.52
N SER A 197 86.97 37.11 32.22
CA SER A 197 88.03 37.84 31.51
C SER A 197 88.16 39.28 32.03
N GLU A 198 87.03 39.97 32.23
CA GLU A 198 86.99 41.32 32.83
C GLU A 198 87.59 41.28 34.24
N ARG A 199 87.20 40.30 35.06
CA ARG A 199 87.76 40.12 36.40
C ARG A 199 89.26 39.82 36.39
N ILE A 200 89.75 39.02 35.44
CA ILE A 200 91.19 38.76 35.27
C ILE A 200 91.92 40.05 34.88
N SER A 201 91.33 40.88 34.01
CA SER A 201 91.91 42.17 33.63
C SER A 201 91.99 43.11 34.82
N GLU A 202 90.90 43.26 35.58
CA GLU A 202 90.87 44.05 36.82
C GLU A 202 91.94 43.59 37.81
N LEU A 203 92.00 42.28 38.09
CA LEU A 203 93.01 41.72 38.99
C LEU A 203 94.43 41.93 38.45
N SER A 204 94.63 41.89 37.14
CA SER A 204 95.94 42.16 36.53
C SER A 204 96.33 43.63 36.65
N GLU A 205 95.39 44.56 36.49
CA GLU A 205 95.60 45.99 36.74
C GLU A 205 95.87 46.27 38.23
N GLU A 206 95.13 45.64 39.15
CA GLU A 206 95.39 45.70 40.59
C GLU A 206 96.80 45.17 40.92
N ILE A 207 97.22 44.06 40.33
CA ILE A 207 98.57 43.53 40.52
C ILE A 207 99.63 44.48 39.94
N ALA A 208 99.39 45.07 38.77
CA ALA A 208 100.32 46.00 38.15
C ALA A 208 100.45 47.30 38.97
N THR A 209 99.34 47.86 39.43
CA THR A 209 99.31 49.05 40.30
C THR A 209 99.93 48.75 41.65
N MET A 210 99.70 47.57 42.24
CA MET A 210 100.33 47.18 43.50
C MET A 210 101.84 46.94 43.33
N LYS A 211 102.28 46.34 42.21
CA LYS A 211 103.72 46.22 41.88
C LYS A 211 104.37 47.58 41.67
N ALA A 212 103.73 48.47 40.91
CA ALA A 212 104.19 49.84 40.70
C ALA A 212 104.22 50.62 42.03
N SER A 213 103.23 50.42 42.90
CA SER A 213 103.19 51.00 44.24
C SER A 213 104.30 50.43 45.12
N ILE A 214 104.61 49.13 45.05
CA ILE A 214 105.74 48.53 45.78
C ILE A 214 107.09 49.05 45.23
N GLU A 215 107.23 49.26 43.92
CA GLU A 215 108.41 49.89 43.33
C GLU A 215 108.51 51.37 43.71
N GLN A 216 107.41 52.12 43.68
CA GLN A 216 107.34 53.50 44.14
C GLN A 216 107.58 53.59 45.64
N LEU A 217 107.14 52.64 46.46
CA LEU A 217 107.39 52.59 47.91
C LEU A 217 108.82 52.13 48.18
N LYS A 218 109.43 51.30 47.33
CA LYS A 218 110.88 51.03 47.34
C LYS A 218 111.69 52.28 46.98
N LEU A 219 111.32 52.98 45.92
CA LEU A 219 111.95 54.22 45.47
C LEU A 219 111.69 55.38 46.44
N ALA A 220 110.51 55.44 47.07
CA ALA A 220 110.13 56.42 48.07
C ALA A 220 110.68 56.08 49.47
N SER A 221 110.90 54.81 49.79
CA SER A 221 111.70 54.42 50.97
C SER A 221 113.19 54.72 50.75
N ALA A 222 113.62 54.84 49.48
CA ALA A 222 114.94 55.34 49.12
C ALA A 222 115.00 56.88 48.97
N GLN A 223 113.84 57.52 48.78
CA GLN A 223 113.69 58.96 48.65
C GLN A 223 112.29 59.37 49.12
N ASN A 224 112.08 59.69 50.40
CA ASN A 224 111.04 60.65 50.70
C ASN A 224 111.25 61.30 52.06
N GLU A 225 111.63 62.57 51.98
CA GLU A 225 110.81 63.63 52.56
C GLU A 225 110.12 64.38 51.38
N ASN A 226 108.78 64.54 51.49
CA ASN A 226 107.90 65.54 50.84
C ASN A 226 107.18 65.22 49.51
N GLN A 227 105.93 64.71 49.58
CA GLN A 227 104.97 64.79 48.46
C GLN A 227 103.49 64.67 48.90
N PHE A 228 102.89 65.76 49.41
CA PHE A 228 101.48 65.79 49.86
C PHE A 228 100.56 66.66 48.96
N ASP A 229 101.12 67.65 48.25
CA ASP A 229 100.31 68.68 47.57
C ASP A 229 99.81 68.30 46.16
N PHE A 230 100.49 67.38 45.46
CA PHE A 230 100.11 66.96 44.11
C PHE A 230 98.82 66.12 44.09
N TYR A 231 98.62 65.27 45.10
CA TYR A 231 97.46 64.39 45.22
C TYR A 231 96.15 65.15 45.45
N LYS A 232 96.23 66.36 45.98
CA LYS A 232 95.05 67.19 46.27
C LYS A 232 94.42 67.75 44.98
N THR A 233 95.24 68.24 44.07
CA THR A 233 94.78 68.89 42.83
C THR A 233 94.17 67.91 41.83
N ALA A 234 94.73 66.70 41.71
CA ALA A 234 94.19 65.67 40.82
C ALA A 234 92.82 65.14 41.27
N LYS A 235 92.58 65.09 42.59
CA LYS A 235 91.29 64.69 43.17
C LYS A 235 90.18 65.68 42.82
N GLU A 236 90.44 66.97 42.94
CA GLU A 236 89.45 68.03 42.68
C GLU A 236 89.02 68.10 41.20
N GLU A 237 89.93 67.82 40.27
CA GLU A 237 89.61 67.81 38.83
C GLU A 237 88.75 66.61 38.42
N ALA A 238 89.04 65.43 38.97
CA ALA A 238 88.23 64.22 38.76
C ALA A 238 86.81 64.42 39.31
N GLN A 239 86.68 65.10 40.44
CA GLN A 239 85.39 65.39 41.07
C GLN A 239 84.52 66.34 40.21
N LYS A 240 85.13 67.36 39.58
CA LYS A 240 84.41 68.26 38.66
C LYS A 240 83.88 67.56 37.40
N LYS A 241 84.64 66.63 36.82
CA LYS A 241 84.22 65.86 35.63
C LYS A 241 83.07 64.90 35.95
N LEU A 242 83.09 64.30 37.15
CA LEU A 242 82.01 63.44 37.63
C LEU A 242 80.69 64.23 37.81
N GLU A 243 80.77 65.43 38.39
CA GLU A 243 79.60 66.29 38.62
C GLU A 243 78.97 66.77 37.29
N ALA A 244 79.80 67.06 36.28
CA ALA A 244 79.32 67.46 34.96
C ALA A 244 78.55 66.34 34.24
N LEU A 245 79.06 65.10 34.29
CA LEU A 245 78.42 63.94 33.67
C LEU A 245 77.08 63.58 34.37
N LYS A 246 77.03 63.77 35.69
CA LYS A 246 75.82 63.54 36.49
C LYS A 246 74.69 64.49 36.10
N ASN A 247 75.01 65.77 35.90
CA ASN A 247 74.05 66.79 35.47
C ASN A 247 73.54 66.58 34.03
N GLU A 248 74.29 65.88 33.17
CA GLU A 248 73.85 65.52 31.82
C GLU A 248 72.84 64.37 31.81
N TYR A 249 72.97 63.41 32.75
CA TYR A 249 72.05 62.29 32.94
C TYR A 249 70.76 62.68 33.69
N ASP A 250 70.84 63.68 34.57
CA ASP A 250 69.71 64.23 35.33
C ASP A 250 68.85 65.23 34.52
N ASN A 251 68.95 65.24 33.18
CA ASN A 251 68.12 66.12 32.34
C ASN A 251 66.64 65.71 32.44
N PRO A 252 65.77 66.54 33.05
CA PRO A 252 64.38 66.19 33.31
C PRO A 252 63.54 66.01 32.04
N GLU A 253 63.89 66.65 30.92
CA GLU A 253 63.18 66.50 29.65
C GLU A 253 63.41 65.13 29.01
N LEU A 254 64.64 64.60 29.12
CA LEU A 254 64.98 63.28 28.59
C LEU A 254 64.25 62.19 29.38
N ILE A 255 64.26 62.31 30.72
CA ILE A 255 63.59 61.38 31.63
C ILE A 255 62.07 61.38 31.39
N GLN A 256 61.43 62.55 31.33
CA GLN A 256 59.99 62.64 31.01
C GLN A 256 59.64 62.05 29.64
N SER A 257 60.49 62.27 28.62
CA SER A 257 60.25 61.71 27.29
C SER A 257 60.34 60.18 27.25
N LEU A 258 61.25 59.60 28.04
CA LEU A 258 61.42 58.15 28.17
C LEU A 258 60.27 57.55 28.97
N ASP A 259 59.88 58.16 30.10
CA ASP A 259 58.73 57.73 30.89
C ASP A 259 57.43 57.78 30.09
N ALA A 260 57.22 58.83 29.28
CA ALA A 260 56.05 58.94 28.40
C ALA A 260 56.03 57.80 27.35
N LYS A 261 57.16 57.51 26.69
CA LYS A 261 57.27 56.39 25.74
C LYS A 261 57.08 55.04 26.42
N LEU A 262 57.55 54.88 27.65
CA LEU A 262 57.42 53.64 28.43
C LEU A 262 55.95 53.42 28.84
N ALA A 263 55.25 54.49 29.24
CA ALA A 263 53.82 54.45 29.50
C ALA A 263 52.99 54.14 28.24
N GLU A 264 53.30 54.77 27.11
CA GLU A 264 52.65 54.52 25.81
C GLU A 264 52.83 53.06 25.35
N THR A 265 54.08 52.57 25.35
CA THR A 265 54.37 51.17 24.99
C THR A 265 53.74 50.18 25.95
N SER A 266 53.68 50.49 27.25
CA SER A 266 52.99 49.63 28.25
C SER A 266 51.48 49.56 27.99
N ALA A 267 50.84 50.69 27.65
CA ALA A 267 49.42 50.73 27.32
C ALA A 267 49.11 49.96 26.02
N GLU A 268 49.98 50.02 25.01
CA GLU A 268 49.86 49.22 23.78
C GLU A 268 49.98 47.72 24.05
N ILE A 269 50.91 47.31 24.93
CA ILE A 269 51.07 45.92 25.35
C ILE A 269 49.81 45.42 26.06
N GLU A 270 49.23 46.19 26.99
CA GLU A 270 47.98 45.83 27.66
C GLU A 270 46.82 45.70 26.67
N ALA A 271 46.68 46.63 25.73
CA ALA A 271 45.64 46.58 24.71
C ALA A 271 45.76 45.33 23.81
N LEU A 272 46.98 44.96 23.41
CA LEU A 272 47.24 43.73 22.65
C LEU A 272 46.92 42.47 23.46
N GLN A 273 47.28 42.44 24.75
CA GLN A 273 46.94 41.32 25.64
C GLN A 273 45.42 41.17 25.80
N GLU A 274 44.68 42.27 25.93
CA GLU A 274 43.22 42.28 26.03
C GLU A 274 42.57 41.74 24.74
N GLN A 275 43.07 42.17 23.58
CA GLN A 275 42.61 41.65 22.28
C GLN A 275 42.90 40.16 22.12
N MET A 276 44.08 39.68 22.53
CA MET A 276 44.40 38.25 22.51
C MET A 276 43.47 37.44 23.41
N LYS A 277 43.18 37.91 24.62
CA LYS A 277 42.22 37.26 25.53
C LYS A 277 40.83 37.19 24.92
N LYS A 278 40.35 38.29 24.34
CA LYS A 278 39.02 38.36 23.71
C LYS A 278 38.90 37.43 22.49
N LEU A 279 39.92 37.38 21.64
CA LEU A 279 39.96 36.51 20.47
C LEU A 279 40.05 35.04 20.90
N HIS A 280 40.86 34.74 21.91
CA HIS A 280 40.96 33.39 22.48
C HIS A 280 39.62 32.92 23.07
N ALA A 281 38.94 33.77 23.84
CA ALA A 281 37.62 33.45 24.39
C ALA A 281 36.60 33.15 23.28
N SER A 282 36.49 34.01 22.27
CA SER A 282 35.60 33.78 21.12
C SER A 282 35.92 32.50 20.35
N LYS A 283 37.22 32.19 20.15
CA LYS A 283 37.65 30.95 19.51
C LYS A 283 37.28 29.73 20.35
N MET A 284 37.46 29.79 21.67
CA MET A 284 37.07 28.70 22.57
C MET A 284 35.56 28.47 22.60
N ASP A 285 34.76 29.54 22.57
CA ASP A 285 33.30 29.43 22.49
C ASP A 285 32.87 28.78 21.17
N SER A 286 33.48 29.19 20.05
CA SER A 286 33.25 28.56 18.74
C SER A 286 33.62 27.08 18.73
N VAL A 287 34.77 26.71 19.30
CA VAL A 287 35.18 25.30 19.42
C VAL A 287 34.20 24.51 20.28
N ARG A 288 33.71 25.08 21.38
CA ARG A 288 32.73 24.43 22.26
C ARG A 288 31.40 24.20 21.55
N LEU A 289 30.95 25.17 20.77
CA LEU A 289 29.72 25.08 19.98
C LEU A 289 29.84 24.00 18.90
N LEU A 290 30.92 24.01 18.11
CA LEU A 290 31.22 22.97 17.11
C LEU A 290 31.35 21.58 17.73
N THR A 291 31.95 21.46 18.92
CA THR A 291 32.07 20.18 19.64
C THR A 291 30.69 19.66 20.08
N SER A 292 29.78 20.55 20.47
CA SER A 292 28.43 20.20 20.89
C SER A 292 27.58 19.75 19.70
N GLU A 293 27.64 20.48 18.58
CA GLU A 293 27.00 20.10 17.31
C GLU A 293 27.55 18.78 16.78
N LEU A 294 28.86 18.56 16.83
CA LEU A 294 29.48 17.30 16.42
C LEU A 294 28.99 16.12 17.27
N LYS A 295 28.85 16.32 18.58
CA LYS A 295 28.33 15.29 19.50
C LYS A 295 26.87 14.96 19.20
N GLU A 296 26.06 15.98 18.92
CA GLU A 296 24.66 15.81 18.53
C GLU A 296 24.54 15.07 17.19
N ALA A 297 25.28 15.50 16.17
CA ALA A 297 25.33 14.83 14.87
C ALA A 297 25.83 13.37 14.96
N THR A 298 26.77 13.10 15.86
CA THR A 298 27.24 11.73 16.12
C THR A 298 26.13 10.87 16.74
N LYS A 299 25.37 11.44 17.68
CA LYS A 299 24.25 10.73 18.31
C LYS A 299 23.13 10.43 17.31
N THR A 300 22.72 11.41 16.50
CA THR A 300 21.70 11.21 15.47
C THR A 300 22.13 10.17 14.45
N LEU A 301 23.41 10.14 14.06
CA LEU A 301 23.94 9.10 13.17
C LEU A 301 23.87 7.69 13.80
N GLN A 302 24.15 7.57 15.10
CA GLN A 302 24.01 6.29 15.82
C GLN A 302 22.54 5.84 15.89
N ASP A 303 21.62 6.76 16.16
CA ASP A 303 20.18 6.47 16.21
C ASP A 303 19.68 5.99 14.83
N VAL A 304 20.08 6.65 13.74
CA VAL A 304 19.77 6.24 12.36
C VAL A 304 20.35 4.87 12.03
N ALA A 305 21.57 4.56 12.47
CA ALA A 305 22.17 3.24 12.26
C ALA A 305 21.40 2.13 13.00
N ALA A 306 20.91 2.41 14.22
CA ALA A 306 20.08 1.47 14.97
C ALA A 306 18.71 1.24 14.32
N GLU A 307 18.11 2.30 13.76
CA GLU A 307 16.87 2.21 12.97
C GLU A 307 17.08 1.41 11.68
N GLU A 308 18.19 1.62 10.97
CA GLU A 308 18.54 0.84 9.77
C GLU A 308 18.61 -0.66 10.07
N ILE A 309 19.24 -1.05 11.18
CA ILE A 309 19.32 -2.45 11.62
C ILE A 309 17.92 -3.01 11.90
N SER A 310 17.08 -2.22 12.59
CA SER A 310 15.70 -2.60 12.92
C SER A 310 14.84 -2.78 11.66
N LEU A 311 14.94 -1.86 10.71
CA LEU A 311 14.28 -1.94 9.41
C LEU A 311 14.76 -3.12 8.58
N LYS A 312 16.07 -3.40 8.55
CA LYS A 312 16.62 -4.60 7.88
C LYS A 312 16.03 -5.89 8.47
N LYS A 313 15.88 -5.96 9.80
CA LYS A 313 15.25 -7.10 10.48
C LYS A 313 13.77 -7.24 10.10
N LEU A 314 13.03 -6.14 10.07
CA LEU A 314 11.62 -6.14 9.66
C LEU A 314 11.46 -6.59 8.21
N VAL A 315 12.27 -6.06 7.29
CA VAL A 315 12.28 -6.47 5.88
C VAL A 315 12.60 -7.96 5.73
N PHE A 316 13.51 -8.50 6.55
CA PHE A 316 13.77 -9.93 6.55
C PHE A 316 12.54 -10.74 7.00
N SER A 317 11.86 -10.33 8.08
CA SER A 317 10.61 -10.96 8.56
C SER A 317 9.52 -10.95 7.49
N LEU A 318 9.28 -9.79 6.89
CA LEU A 318 8.27 -9.63 5.83
C LEU A 318 8.60 -10.48 4.59
N ARG A 319 9.89 -10.59 4.22
CA ARG A 319 10.31 -11.49 3.13
C ARG A 319 10.07 -12.96 3.46
N THR A 320 10.27 -13.38 4.72
CA THR A 320 9.99 -14.75 5.14
C THR A 320 8.50 -15.03 5.18
N GLU A 321 7.69 -14.12 5.72
CA GLU A 321 6.22 -14.22 5.71
C GLU A 321 5.68 -14.27 4.27
N LEU A 322 6.19 -13.43 3.37
CA LEU A 322 5.76 -13.44 1.97
C LEU A 322 6.11 -14.75 1.25
N LYS A 323 7.24 -15.39 1.59
CA LYS A 323 7.57 -16.74 1.08
C LYS A 323 6.61 -17.79 1.64
N GLN A 324 6.27 -17.70 2.92
CA GLN A 324 5.35 -18.60 3.58
C GLN A 324 3.93 -18.49 3.00
N VAL A 325 3.40 -17.28 2.85
CA VAL A 325 2.08 -17.02 2.24
C VAL A 325 2.01 -17.54 0.82
N LYS A 326 3.09 -17.41 0.02
CA LYS A 326 3.14 -18.01 -1.32
C LYS A 326 3.04 -19.54 -1.28
N LYS A 327 3.75 -20.18 -0.35
CA LYS A 327 3.67 -21.63 -0.16
C LYS A 327 2.26 -22.06 0.24
N GLU A 328 1.63 -21.34 1.17
CA GLU A 328 0.25 -21.59 1.59
C GLU A 328 -0.75 -21.39 0.44
N GLN A 329 -0.53 -20.39 -0.41
CA GLN A 329 -1.34 -20.18 -1.60
C GLN A 329 -1.25 -21.36 -2.58
N ASP A 330 -0.04 -21.88 -2.81
CA ASP A 330 0.17 -23.04 -3.67
C ASP A 330 -0.49 -24.30 -3.07
N GLU A 331 -0.33 -24.55 -1.78
CA GLU A 331 -0.98 -25.67 -1.07
C GLU A 331 -2.51 -25.58 -1.11
N LEU A 332 -3.07 -24.38 -0.96
CA LEU A 332 -4.52 -24.16 -1.00
C LEU A 332 -5.06 -24.37 -2.42
N LYS A 333 -4.28 -24.00 -3.44
CA LYS A 333 -4.61 -24.27 -4.84
C LYS A 333 -4.65 -25.77 -5.12
N ASP A 334 -3.69 -26.54 -4.61
CA ASP A 334 -3.67 -27.99 -4.77
C ASP A 334 -4.87 -28.65 -4.05
N LYS A 335 -5.14 -28.27 -2.79
CA LYS A 335 -6.32 -28.73 -2.05
C LYS A 335 -7.64 -28.38 -2.73
N LYS A 336 -7.72 -27.20 -3.36
CA LYS A 336 -8.90 -26.80 -4.13
C LYS A 336 -9.10 -27.75 -5.31
N GLN A 337 -8.04 -28.10 -6.04
CA GLN A 337 -8.12 -29.04 -7.15
C GLN A 337 -8.55 -30.44 -6.67
N GLU A 338 -7.96 -30.93 -5.58
CA GLU A 338 -8.36 -32.21 -4.98
C GLU A 338 -9.84 -32.23 -4.56
N ALA A 339 -10.33 -31.15 -3.96
CA ALA A 339 -11.74 -31.02 -3.59
C ALA A 339 -12.67 -30.98 -4.81
N GLU A 340 -12.24 -30.31 -5.89
CA GLU A 340 -12.96 -30.29 -7.16
C GLU A 340 -13.03 -31.70 -7.78
N ASP A 341 -11.91 -32.43 -7.78
CA ASP A 341 -11.87 -33.81 -8.26
C ASP A 341 -12.79 -34.73 -7.43
N ILE A 342 -12.76 -34.64 -6.10
CA ILE A 342 -13.66 -35.39 -5.21
C ILE A 342 -15.13 -35.05 -5.50
N ALA A 343 -15.46 -33.77 -5.68
CA ALA A 343 -16.83 -33.34 -5.99
C ALA A 343 -17.31 -33.91 -7.33
N THR A 344 -16.45 -33.92 -8.37
CA THR A 344 -16.79 -34.54 -9.65
C THR A 344 -17.03 -36.04 -9.51
N ASN A 345 -16.21 -36.73 -8.70
CA ASN A 345 -16.32 -38.17 -8.49
C ASN A 345 -17.60 -38.55 -7.73
N LEU A 346 -17.90 -37.83 -6.64
CA LEU A 346 -19.16 -38.01 -5.89
C LEU A 346 -20.38 -37.74 -6.76
N THR A 347 -20.31 -36.75 -7.65
CA THR A 347 -21.40 -36.46 -8.60
C THR A 347 -21.62 -37.64 -9.55
N GLY A 348 -20.54 -38.29 -10.01
CA GLY A 348 -20.61 -39.51 -10.82
C GLY A 348 -21.22 -40.70 -10.07
N GLU A 349 -20.78 -40.97 -8.85
CA GLU A 349 -21.32 -42.05 -8.00
C GLU A 349 -22.80 -41.83 -7.67
N LEU A 350 -23.21 -40.59 -7.41
CA LEU A 350 -24.61 -40.26 -7.14
C LEU A 350 -25.48 -40.56 -8.37
N GLN A 351 -24.97 -40.24 -9.57
CA GLN A 351 -25.64 -40.53 -10.83
C GLN A 351 -25.72 -42.04 -11.11
N GLU A 352 -24.68 -42.81 -10.79
CA GLU A 352 -24.68 -44.28 -10.92
C GLU A 352 -25.64 -44.95 -9.92
N SER A 353 -25.65 -44.51 -8.66
CA SER A 353 -26.60 -45.03 -7.66
C SER A 353 -28.05 -44.67 -7.97
N MET A 354 -28.30 -43.51 -8.59
CA MET A 354 -29.63 -43.17 -9.09
C MET A 354 -30.09 -44.12 -10.22
N GLU A 355 -29.15 -44.59 -11.04
CA GLU A 355 -29.44 -45.55 -12.11
C GLU A 355 -29.63 -46.98 -11.57
N GLU A 356 -28.90 -47.38 -10.52
CA GLU A 356 -29.06 -48.66 -9.82
C GLU A 356 -30.31 -48.73 -8.91
N ALA A 357 -30.74 -47.61 -8.31
CA ALA A 357 -31.93 -47.52 -7.45
C ALA A 357 -33.28 -47.62 -8.21
N ARG A 358 -33.24 -47.96 -9.51
CA ARG A 358 -34.43 -48.16 -10.34
C ARG A 358 -35.18 -49.43 -9.87
N PRO A 359 -36.42 -49.34 -9.35
CA PRO A 359 -37.05 -50.49 -8.68
C PRO A 359 -37.51 -51.57 -9.67
N ARG A 360 -37.24 -52.85 -9.34
CA ARG A 360 -38.01 -54.00 -9.86
C ARG A 360 -39.31 -54.15 -9.04
N THR A 361 -40.39 -54.34 -9.79
CA THR A 361 -41.80 -54.52 -9.42
C THR A 361 -42.10 -55.04 -8.01
N GLY A 362 -42.66 -54.16 -7.17
CA GLY A 362 -43.41 -54.46 -5.95
C GLY A 362 -44.88 -54.02 -6.10
N THR A 363 -45.77 -54.61 -5.30
CA THR A 363 -47.23 -54.41 -5.33
C THR A 363 -47.65 -52.94 -5.13
N VAL A 364 -48.79 -52.57 -5.72
CA VAL A 364 -49.27 -51.18 -5.87
C VAL A 364 -49.44 -50.44 -4.54
N GLU A 365 -49.82 -51.14 -3.48
CA GLU A 365 -50.17 -50.54 -2.18
C GLU A 365 -48.93 -50.12 -1.35
N ASP A 366 -47.82 -50.88 -1.39
CA ASP A 366 -46.57 -50.54 -0.70
C ASP A 366 -45.82 -49.40 -1.41
N LEU A 367 -45.94 -49.30 -2.73
CA LEU A 367 -45.37 -48.21 -3.51
C LEU A 367 -46.09 -46.89 -3.21
N GLU A 368 -47.42 -46.88 -3.14
CA GLU A 368 -48.18 -45.66 -2.86
C GLU A 368 -47.95 -45.14 -1.44
N ALA A 369 -47.90 -46.02 -0.43
CA ALA A 369 -47.62 -45.63 0.95
C ALA A 369 -46.18 -45.09 1.13
N ASN A 370 -45.19 -45.72 0.50
CA ASN A 370 -43.80 -45.28 0.57
C ASN A 370 -43.57 -43.97 -0.22
N ILE A 371 -44.21 -43.82 -1.40
CA ILE A 371 -44.17 -42.57 -2.17
C ILE A 371 -44.80 -41.42 -1.36
N PHE A 372 -45.94 -41.64 -0.71
CA PHE A 372 -46.60 -40.62 0.11
C PHE A 372 -45.73 -40.23 1.31
N TYR A 373 -45.13 -41.20 2.01
CA TYR A 373 -44.25 -40.93 3.15
C TYR A 373 -42.98 -40.15 2.75
N VAL A 374 -42.30 -40.59 1.68
CA VAL A 374 -41.09 -39.93 1.18
C VAL A 374 -41.40 -38.52 0.67
N GLN A 375 -42.53 -38.33 -0.03
CA GLN A 375 -42.96 -37.01 -0.49
C GLN A 375 -43.33 -36.09 0.68
N SER A 376 -44.06 -36.60 1.68
CA SER A 376 -44.44 -35.82 2.86
C SER A 376 -43.22 -35.39 3.69
N TYR A 377 -42.26 -36.30 3.91
CA TYR A 377 -41.00 -35.99 4.60
C TYR A 377 -40.17 -34.95 3.83
N LYS A 378 -40.08 -35.08 2.50
CA LYS A 378 -39.31 -34.15 1.66
C LYS A 378 -39.96 -32.76 1.61
N ILE A 379 -41.29 -32.68 1.58
CA ILE A 379 -42.02 -31.40 1.68
C ILE A 379 -41.78 -30.75 3.04
N GLN A 380 -41.87 -31.51 4.13
CA GLN A 380 -41.67 -30.96 5.48
C GLN A 380 -40.23 -30.47 5.68
N LYS A 381 -39.24 -31.20 5.17
CA LYS A 381 -37.83 -30.78 5.19
C LYS A 381 -37.57 -29.52 4.36
N LEU A 382 -38.16 -29.43 3.16
CA LEU A 382 -38.04 -28.23 2.32
C LEU A 382 -38.76 -27.04 2.96
N GLN A 383 -39.86 -27.26 3.68
CA GLN A 383 -40.55 -26.20 4.41
C GLN A 383 -39.72 -25.68 5.59
N SER A 384 -39.04 -26.55 6.34
CA SER A 384 -38.12 -26.09 7.40
C SER A 384 -36.90 -25.38 6.82
N GLU A 385 -36.28 -25.92 5.77
CA GLU A 385 -35.13 -25.28 5.12
C GLU A 385 -35.50 -23.90 4.51
N ALA A 386 -36.72 -23.76 3.95
CA ALA A 386 -37.20 -22.47 3.44
C ALA A 386 -37.52 -21.46 4.56
N GLU A 387 -38.05 -21.93 5.69
CA GLU A 387 -38.33 -21.08 6.85
C GLU A 387 -37.04 -20.60 7.53
N ASP A 388 -36.05 -21.49 7.68
CA ASP A 388 -34.73 -21.15 8.21
C ASP A 388 -34.04 -20.12 7.30
N ALA A 389 -34.04 -20.33 5.97
CA ALA A 389 -33.49 -19.38 5.01
C ALA A 389 -34.22 -18.02 5.03
N ARG A 390 -35.54 -18.01 5.29
CA ARG A 390 -36.31 -16.78 5.45
C ARG A 390 -35.91 -16.04 6.72
N GLN A 391 -35.76 -16.73 7.86
CA GLN A 391 -35.34 -16.13 9.11
C GLN A 391 -33.90 -15.58 9.02
N GLU A 392 -32.99 -16.29 8.36
CA GLU A 392 -31.63 -15.80 8.10
C GLU A 392 -31.63 -14.56 7.21
N ALA A 393 -32.46 -14.53 6.16
CA ALA A 393 -32.59 -13.36 5.30
C ALA A 393 -33.17 -12.14 6.05
N GLU A 394 -34.16 -12.36 6.92
CA GLU A 394 -34.74 -11.30 7.78
C GLU A 394 -33.71 -10.78 8.80
N GLU A 395 -32.94 -11.67 9.45
CA GLU A 395 -31.82 -11.32 10.34
C GLU A 395 -30.74 -10.50 9.64
N VAL A 396 -30.32 -10.91 8.43
CA VAL A 396 -29.33 -10.20 7.62
C VAL A 396 -29.87 -8.84 7.19
N SER A 397 -31.14 -8.76 6.80
CA SER A 397 -31.80 -7.50 6.44
C SER A 397 -31.83 -6.51 7.62
N ARG A 398 -32.18 -7.01 8.82
CA ARG A 398 -32.15 -6.22 10.06
C ARG A 398 -30.75 -5.68 10.37
N LYS A 399 -29.72 -6.53 10.33
CA LYS A 399 -28.32 -6.13 10.56
C LYS A 399 -27.83 -5.12 9.51
N ALA A 400 -28.22 -5.29 8.25
CA ALA A 400 -27.89 -4.34 7.19
C ALA A 400 -28.53 -2.96 7.43
N GLN A 401 -29.77 -2.93 7.96
CA GLN A 401 -30.44 -1.68 8.30
C GLN A 401 -29.82 -0.99 9.52
N GLU A 402 -29.43 -1.75 10.55
CA GLU A 402 -28.69 -1.24 11.72
C GLU A 402 -27.35 -0.62 11.29
N LEU A 403 -26.56 -1.33 10.48
CA LEU A 403 -25.28 -0.82 9.96
C LEU A 403 -25.46 0.43 9.08
N LYS A 404 -26.56 0.51 8.32
CA LYS A 404 -26.88 1.69 7.51
C LYS A 404 -27.16 2.91 8.40
N GLN A 405 -27.92 2.74 9.49
CA GLN A 405 -28.17 3.82 10.45
C GLN A 405 -26.88 4.27 11.13
N GLU A 406 -26.03 3.33 11.57
CA GLU A 406 -24.72 3.66 12.18
C GLU A 406 -23.80 4.43 11.21
N ALA A 407 -23.82 4.07 9.92
CA ALA A 407 -23.09 4.77 8.88
C ALA A 407 -23.64 6.18 8.60
N GLU A 408 -24.96 6.37 8.66
CA GLU A 408 -25.61 7.68 8.53
C GLU A 408 -25.31 8.59 9.74
N GLU A 409 -25.36 8.05 10.96
CA GLU A 409 -24.98 8.78 12.18
C GLU A 409 -23.49 9.19 12.16
N SER A 410 -22.61 8.25 11.77
CA SER A 410 -21.18 8.54 11.64
C SER A 410 -20.90 9.61 10.57
N ARG A 411 -21.67 9.63 9.48
CA ARG A 411 -21.57 10.67 8.44
C ARG A 411 -22.02 12.03 8.96
N ALA A 412 -23.11 12.10 9.71
CA ALA A 412 -23.59 13.35 10.30
C ALA A 412 -22.55 13.96 11.26
N VAL A 413 -21.91 13.13 12.09
CA VAL A 413 -20.81 13.56 12.97
C VAL A 413 -19.61 14.07 12.16
N ALA A 414 -19.27 13.41 11.06
CA ALA A 414 -18.19 13.85 10.18
C ALA A 414 -18.48 15.21 9.52
N GLU A 415 -19.72 15.43 9.04
CA GLU A 415 -20.15 16.71 8.47
C GLU A 415 -20.15 17.85 9.51
N GLU A 416 -20.50 17.57 10.77
CA GLU A 416 -20.42 18.54 11.85
C GLU A 416 -18.95 18.91 12.17
N ALA A 417 -18.06 17.91 12.21
CA ALA A 417 -16.63 18.12 12.40
C ALA A 417 -16.01 18.94 11.26
N GLU A 418 -16.42 18.69 10.02
CA GLU A 418 -15.98 19.46 8.85
C GLU A 418 -16.41 20.94 8.94
N LYS A 419 -17.65 21.22 9.33
CA LYS A 419 -18.12 22.59 9.57
C LYS A 419 -17.35 23.30 10.68
N LYS A 420 -17.02 22.58 11.77
CA LYS A 420 -16.19 23.13 12.85
C LYS A 420 -14.78 23.44 12.37
N LEU A 421 -14.18 22.56 11.56
CA LEU A 421 -12.86 22.80 10.97
C LEU A 421 -12.86 24.02 10.04
N GLU A 422 -13.92 24.19 9.23
CA GLU A 422 -14.05 25.34 8.35
C GLU A 422 -14.17 26.67 9.12
N LEU A 423 -14.90 26.67 10.25
CA LEU A 423 -14.95 27.79 11.18
C LEU A 423 -13.56 28.13 11.76
N VAL A 424 -12.84 27.12 12.27
CA VAL A 424 -11.48 27.32 12.82
C VAL A 424 -10.51 27.83 11.76
N LEU A 425 -10.61 27.34 10.51
CA LEU A 425 -9.81 27.84 9.40
C LEU A 425 -10.11 29.31 9.06
N GLN A 426 -11.38 29.71 9.14
CA GLN A 426 -11.78 31.10 8.93
C GLN A 426 -11.26 32.00 10.06
N GLU A 427 -11.40 31.59 11.32
CA GLU A 427 -10.85 32.30 12.48
C GLU A 427 -9.32 32.43 12.39
N ALA A 428 -8.61 31.37 11.97
CA ALA A 428 -7.16 31.40 11.76
C ALA A 428 -6.75 32.39 10.65
N LYS A 429 -7.51 32.45 9.55
CA LYS A 429 -7.29 33.45 8.48
C LYS A 429 -7.49 34.87 8.98
N GLU A 430 -8.53 35.11 9.77
CA GLU A 430 -8.83 36.41 10.36
C GLU A 430 -7.76 36.83 11.38
N ALA A 431 -7.31 35.91 12.23
CA ALA A 431 -6.21 36.11 13.17
C ALA A 431 -4.90 36.46 12.44
N LYS A 432 -4.57 35.74 11.36
CA LYS A 432 -3.39 36.03 10.53
C LYS A 432 -3.49 37.40 9.84
N ALA A 433 -4.69 37.80 9.40
CA ALA A 433 -4.91 39.13 8.82
C ALA A 433 -4.81 40.24 9.87
N ALA A 434 -5.22 39.97 11.12
CA ALA A 434 -5.04 40.88 12.24
C ALA A 434 -3.57 41.00 12.65
N GLU A 435 -2.82 39.89 12.70
CA GLU A 435 -1.37 39.86 12.92
C GLU A 435 -0.64 40.70 11.88
N GLN A 436 -0.92 40.49 10.58
CA GLN A 436 -0.30 41.30 9.52
C GLN A 436 -0.64 42.79 9.60
N ARG A 437 -1.84 43.14 10.09
CA ARG A 437 -2.21 44.54 10.37
C ARG A 437 -1.40 45.09 11.53
N ALA A 438 -1.29 44.36 12.63
CA ALA A 438 -0.48 44.75 13.79
C ALA A 438 1.01 44.92 13.42
N ILE A 439 1.57 44.02 12.61
CA ILE A 439 2.94 44.13 12.11
C ILE A 439 3.13 45.39 11.24
N LYS A 440 2.17 45.71 10.37
CA LYS A 440 2.21 46.94 9.55
C LYS A 440 2.13 48.19 10.42
N GLU A 441 1.24 48.21 11.41
CA GLU A 441 1.10 49.31 12.36
C GLU A 441 2.36 49.48 13.23
N MET A 442 2.93 48.39 13.76
CA MET A 442 4.22 48.40 14.46
C MET A 442 5.34 48.96 13.58
N LYS A 443 5.37 48.57 12.30
CA LYS A 443 6.35 49.07 11.34
C LYS A 443 6.19 50.58 11.11
N ILE A 444 4.96 51.09 11.03
CA ILE A 444 4.66 52.53 10.92
C ILE A 444 5.06 53.28 12.20
N LEU A 445 4.75 52.73 13.38
CA LEU A 445 5.13 53.31 14.68
C LEU A 445 6.66 53.35 14.86
N SER A 446 7.40 52.36 14.34
CA SER A 446 8.86 52.33 14.35
C SER A 446 9.51 53.45 13.52
N PHE A 447 8.79 54.11 12.62
CA PHE A 447 9.26 55.31 11.90
C PHE A 447 9.03 56.61 12.67
N SER A 448 8.32 56.58 13.81
CA SER A 448 7.95 57.78 14.59
C SER A 448 8.65 57.94 15.96
N GLY A 449 9.56 57.03 16.34
CA GLY A 449 10.41 57.17 17.52
C GLY A 449 10.90 55.84 18.06
N LYS A 450 12.12 55.81 18.62
CA LYS A 450 12.66 54.66 19.35
C LYS A 450 11.81 54.43 20.61
N ILE A 451 10.95 53.42 20.60
CA ILE A 451 10.22 52.95 21.79
C ILE A 451 11.27 52.47 22.80
N LYS A 452 11.49 53.24 23.88
CA LYS A 452 12.31 52.82 25.02
C LYS A 452 11.39 52.04 25.97
N MET A 453 11.53 50.72 25.95
CA MET A 453 10.94 49.81 26.94
C MET A 453 12.06 49.26 27.82
N SER A 454 11.77 49.02 29.10
CA SER A 454 12.75 48.43 30.02
C SER A 454 13.07 46.98 29.62
N ASN A 455 14.26 46.48 29.99
CA ASN A 455 14.62 45.08 29.72
C ASN A 455 13.62 44.10 30.34
N GLU A 456 13.09 44.42 31.52
CA GLU A 456 12.10 43.59 32.22
C GLU A 456 10.77 43.51 31.45
N GLU A 457 10.29 44.64 30.88
CA GLU A 457 9.10 44.67 30.04
C GLU A 457 9.30 43.93 28.71
N PHE A 458 10.52 43.98 28.15
CA PHE A 458 10.86 43.23 26.93
C PHE A 458 10.91 41.73 27.18
N GLU A 459 11.51 41.28 28.28
CA GLU A 459 11.53 39.86 28.66
C GLU A 459 10.13 39.34 28.97
N LEU A 460 9.28 40.13 29.67
CA LEU A 460 7.87 39.78 29.90
C LEU A 460 7.07 39.64 28.60
N LEU A 461 7.29 40.53 27.63
CA LEU A 461 6.63 40.45 26.33
C LEU A 461 7.08 39.21 25.54
N ASN A 462 8.39 38.92 25.55
CA ASN A 462 8.94 37.75 24.89
C ASN A 462 8.45 36.44 25.53
N GLY A 463 8.30 36.42 26.86
CA GLY A 463 7.67 35.32 27.59
C GLY A 463 6.23 35.07 27.14
N LYS A 464 5.41 36.13 27.06
CA LYS A 464 4.01 36.00 26.57
C LYS A 464 3.92 35.56 25.11
N VAL A 465 4.80 36.05 24.24
CA VAL A 465 4.86 35.59 22.84
C VAL A 465 5.13 34.09 22.79
N LYS A 466 6.05 33.60 23.62
CA LYS A 466 6.36 32.18 23.73
C LYS A 466 5.19 31.37 24.27
N GLU A 467 4.51 31.85 25.31
CA GLU A 467 3.29 31.20 25.84
C GLU A 467 2.17 31.08 24.79
N PHE A 468 1.94 32.12 23.99
CA PHE A 468 0.96 32.07 22.91
C PHE A 468 1.38 31.14 21.78
N GLN A 469 2.68 31.07 21.47
CA GLN A 469 3.22 30.13 20.49
C GLN A 469 3.06 28.69 20.97
N ASP A 470 3.43 28.38 22.22
CA ASP A 470 3.27 27.05 22.80
C ASP A 470 1.79 26.62 22.85
N LEU A 471 0.88 27.55 23.17
CA LEU A 471 -0.57 27.29 23.15
C LEU A 471 -1.10 27.03 21.74
N ALA A 472 -0.59 27.75 20.73
CA ALA A 472 -0.97 27.53 19.33
C ALA A 472 -0.46 26.17 18.83
N GLU A 473 0.79 25.83 19.12
CA GLU A 473 1.39 24.52 18.79
C GLU A 473 0.65 23.37 19.47
N GLN A 474 0.24 23.53 20.74
CA GLN A 474 -0.56 22.54 21.45
C GLN A 474 -1.95 22.34 20.81
N LYS A 475 -2.61 23.43 20.41
CA LYS A 475 -3.92 23.36 19.72
C LYS A 475 -3.80 22.73 18.34
N GLU A 476 -2.75 23.05 17.59
CA GLU A 476 -2.47 22.44 16.29
C GLU A 476 -2.25 20.93 16.44
N ALA A 477 -1.43 20.51 17.42
CA ALA A 477 -1.19 19.10 17.69
C ALA A 477 -2.48 18.34 18.07
N ALA A 478 -3.36 18.94 18.87
CA ALA A 478 -4.65 18.35 19.23
C ALA A 478 -5.56 18.15 18.00
N VAL A 479 -5.67 19.16 17.13
CA VAL A 479 -6.48 19.07 15.89
C VAL A 479 -5.90 18.02 14.92
N ILE A 480 -4.58 17.94 14.79
CA ILE A 480 -3.92 16.92 13.97
C ILE A 480 -4.24 15.51 14.49
N ALA A 481 -4.18 15.31 15.81
CA ALA A 481 -4.49 14.02 16.42
C ALA A 481 -5.96 13.61 16.20
N GLU A 482 -6.91 14.54 16.35
CA GLU A 482 -8.33 14.29 16.08
C GLU A 482 -8.58 13.96 14.59
N LEU A 483 -7.92 14.67 13.67
CA LEU A 483 -8.00 14.37 12.23
C LEU A 483 -7.46 12.98 11.90
N GLN A 484 -6.32 12.59 12.47
CA GLN A 484 -5.76 11.25 12.29
C GLN A 484 -6.71 10.15 12.82
N ALA A 485 -7.33 10.36 13.97
CA ALA A 485 -8.34 9.45 14.52
C ALA A 485 -9.58 9.35 13.60
N MET A 486 -10.02 10.47 13.02
CA MET A 486 -11.11 10.48 12.03
C MET A 486 -10.76 9.73 10.75
N PHE A 487 -9.55 9.94 10.19
CA PHE A 487 -9.10 9.25 8.98
C PHE A 487 -8.97 7.73 9.19
N THR A 488 -8.47 7.30 10.34
CA THR A 488 -8.38 5.86 10.67
C THR A 488 -9.75 5.23 10.79
N ARG A 489 -10.70 5.87 11.50
CA ARG A 489 -12.09 5.39 11.60
C ARG A 489 -12.78 5.33 10.23
N LYS A 490 -12.60 6.36 9.39
CA LYS A 490 -13.14 6.38 8.02
C LYS A 490 -12.63 5.21 7.18
N ASN A 491 -11.32 4.99 7.16
CA ASN A 491 -10.72 3.90 6.39
C ASN A 491 -11.19 2.52 6.86
N GLU A 492 -11.42 2.36 8.17
CA GLU A 492 -11.98 1.12 8.71
C GLU A 492 -13.44 0.93 8.26
N LEU A 493 -14.25 1.98 8.29
CA LEU A 493 -15.63 1.94 7.84
C LEU A 493 -15.72 1.63 6.34
N ASP A 494 -14.89 2.27 5.52
CA ASP A 494 -14.85 2.03 4.07
C ASP A 494 -14.53 0.56 3.75
N ARG A 495 -13.56 -0.04 4.47
CA ARG A 495 -13.27 -1.49 4.34
C ARG A 495 -14.43 -2.37 4.76
N LYS A 496 -15.13 -2.03 5.84
CA LYS A 496 -16.32 -2.78 6.30
C LYS A 496 -17.46 -2.71 5.28
N VAL A 497 -17.68 -1.53 4.69
CA VAL A 497 -18.68 -1.34 3.62
C VAL A 497 -18.31 -2.16 2.38
N GLU A 498 -17.05 -2.12 1.95
CA GLU A 498 -16.57 -2.89 0.80
C GLU A 498 -16.74 -4.40 1.02
N ALA A 499 -16.37 -4.91 2.20
CA ALA A 499 -16.55 -6.31 2.56
C ALA A 499 -18.04 -6.72 2.55
N ASN A 500 -18.93 -5.87 3.08
CA ASN A 500 -20.37 -6.13 3.07
C ASN A 500 -20.96 -6.12 1.65
N LEU A 501 -20.55 -5.18 0.80
CA LEU A 501 -21.00 -5.14 -0.59
C LEU A 501 -20.57 -6.42 -1.34
N LYS A 502 -19.35 -6.88 -1.11
CA LYS A 502 -18.86 -8.13 -1.68
C LYS A 502 -19.67 -9.34 -1.19
N ALA A 503 -19.98 -9.42 0.10
CA ALA A 503 -20.82 -10.49 0.64
C ALA A 503 -22.25 -10.47 0.06
N ILE A 504 -22.82 -9.28 -0.18
CA ILE A 504 -24.12 -9.13 -0.84
C ILE A 504 -24.06 -9.62 -2.31
N GLU A 505 -22.98 -9.33 -3.03
CA GLU A 505 -22.82 -9.83 -4.40
C GLU A 505 -22.66 -11.35 -4.44
N GLU A 506 -21.86 -11.93 -3.53
CA GLU A 506 -21.67 -13.37 -3.42
C GLU A 506 -22.99 -14.10 -3.08
N THR A 507 -23.76 -13.59 -2.11
CA THR A 507 -25.07 -14.15 -1.75
C THR A 507 -26.08 -14.01 -2.88
N LYS A 508 -26.07 -12.91 -3.63
CA LYS A 508 -26.93 -12.73 -4.81
C LYS A 508 -26.58 -13.72 -5.91
N ALA A 509 -25.29 -13.96 -6.18
CA ALA A 509 -24.85 -14.95 -7.15
C ALA A 509 -25.24 -16.38 -6.73
N ALA A 510 -25.11 -16.71 -5.44
CA ALA A 510 -25.56 -17.98 -4.90
C ALA A 510 -27.09 -18.16 -5.03
N MET A 511 -27.86 -17.09 -4.81
CA MET A 511 -29.31 -17.11 -4.98
C MET A 511 -29.72 -17.29 -6.45
N GLU A 512 -29.08 -16.58 -7.38
CA GLU A 512 -29.36 -16.70 -8.82
C GLU A 512 -29.04 -18.11 -9.35
N THR A 513 -27.94 -18.71 -8.88
CA THR A 513 -27.57 -20.09 -9.24
C THR A 513 -28.56 -21.10 -8.65
N ALA A 514 -28.93 -20.97 -7.38
CA ALA A 514 -29.94 -21.84 -6.76
C ALA A 514 -31.30 -21.74 -7.46
N LEU A 515 -31.73 -20.52 -7.85
CA LEU A 515 -32.94 -20.28 -8.62
C LEU A 515 -32.87 -20.99 -9.99
N TRP A 516 -31.74 -20.87 -10.69
CA TRP A 516 -31.53 -21.55 -11.97
C TRP A 516 -31.66 -23.07 -11.83
N TYR A 517 -31.02 -23.67 -10.82
CA TYR A 517 -31.14 -25.11 -10.54
C TYR A 517 -32.59 -25.51 -10.22
N ALA A 518 -33.32 -24.73 -9.42
CA ALA A 518 -34.71 -25.00 -9.10
C ALA A 518 -35.61 -24.97 -10.34
N VAL A 519 -35.45 -23.97 -11.22
CA VAL A 519 -36.19 -23.88 -12.49
C VAL A 519 -35.87 -25.05 -13.42
N MET A 520 -34.61 -25.49 -13.47
CA MET A 520 -34.22 -26.67 -14.24
C MET A 520 -34.82 -27.95 -13.67
N ALA A 521 -34.84 -28.10 -12.34
CA ALA A 521 -35.47 -29.24 -11.67
C ALA A 521 -36.99 -29.30 -11.90
N ASP A 522 -37.69 -28.15 -11.84
CA ASP A 522 -39.12 -28.08 -12.14
C ASP A 522 -39.40 -28.39 -13.62
N SER A 523 -38.56 -27.91 -14.53
CA SER A 523 -38.66 -28.23 -15.97
C SER A 523 -38.45 -29.73 -16.22
N ALA A 524 -37.43 -30.34 -15.60
CA ALA A 524 -37.17 -31.77 -15.68
C ALA A 524 -38.33 -32.58 -15.07
N LYS A 525 -38.89 -32.13 -13.94
CA LYS A 525 -40.08 -32.73 -13.32
C LYS A 525 -41.27 -32.73 -14.28
N ILE A 526 -41.57 -31.62 -14.95
CA ILE A 526 -42.66 -31.53 -15.93
C ILE A 526 -42.46 -32.53 -17.09
N VAL A 527 -41.22 -32.69 -17.56
CA VAL A 527 -40.87 -33.67 -18.60
C VAL A 527 -41.09 -35.09 -18.10
N MET A 528 -40.58 -35.44 -16.92
CA MET A 528 -40.78 -36.76 -16.33
C MET A 528 -42.26 -37.06 -16.05
N GLU A 529 -43.04 -36.08 -15.58
CA GLU A 529 -44.48 -36.25 -15.35
C GLU A 529 -45.26 -36.46 -16.66
N ARG A 530 -44.83 -35.84 -17.78
CA ARG A 530 -45.40 -36.12 -19.11
C ARG A 530 -45.04 -37.52 -19.59
N GLU A 531 -43.79 -37.93 -19.46
CA GLU A 531 -43.34 -39.28 -19.85
C GLU A 531 -44.00 -40.36 -18.99
N LEU A 532 -44.12 -40.15 -17.67
CA LEU A 532 -44.86 -41.06 -16.78
C LEU A 532 -46.35 -41.16 -17.15
N LYS A 533 -46.98 -40.05 -17.57
CA LYS A 533 -48.36 -40.06 -18.10
C LYS A 533 -48.45 -40.80 -19.44
N SER A 534 -47.42 -40.72 -20.28
CA SER A 534 -47.31 -41.47 -21.53
C SER A 534 -47.17 -42.98 -21.27
N CYS A 535 -46.27 -43.38 -20.36
CA CYS A 535 -46.04 -44.78 -19.99
C CYS A 535 -47.18 -45.43 -19.17
N ARG A 536 -48.05 -44.63 -18.54
CA ARG A 536 -49.27 -45.15 -17.88
C ARG A 536 -50.45 -45.35 -18.85
N GLN A 537 -50.32 -44.98 -20.13
CA GLN A 537 -51.22 -45.51 -21.14
C GLN A 537 -50.83 -46.97 -21.42
N PRO A 538 -51.75 -47.93 -21.29
CA PRO A 538 -51.43 -49.32 -21.56
C PRO A 538 -51.24 -49.52 -23.06
N ASP A 539 -50.00 -49.74 -23.48
CA ASP A 539 -49.74 -50.64 -24.60
C ASP A 539 -50.15 -52.04 -24.15
N SER A 540 -51.40 -52.42 -24.43
CA SER A 540 -51.80 -53.83 -24.33
C SER A 540 -51.59 -54.50 -25.70
N PRO A 541 -50.68 -55.48 -25.78
CA PRO A 541 -50.44 -56.27 -26.98
C PRO A 541 -51.36 -57.50 -27.06
N SER A 542 -51.20 -58.25 -28.16
CA SER A 542 -51.62 -59.65 -28.38
C SER A 542 -53.01 -59.80 -29.05
N SER A 543 -53.25 -60.64 -30.06
CA SER A 543 -52.43 -61.70 -30.66
C SER A 543 -53.16 -62.28 -31.88
N ARG A 544 -52.38 -62.64 -32.91
CA ARG A 544 -52.47 -63.84 -33.78
C ARG A 544 -53.81 -64.18 -34.44
N MET A 545 -53.82 -64.32 -35.77
CA MET A 545 -53.46 -65.59 -36.41
C MET A 545 -53.45 -65.48 -37.94
N SER A 546 -52.40 -66.07 -38.53
CA SER A 546 -52.37 -66.84 -39.76
C SER A 546 -53.35 -66.50 -40.88
N ASN A 547 -52.82 -66.09 -42.04
CA ASN A 547 -52.69 -67.04 -43.14
C ASN A 547 -51.72 -66.55 -44.22
N SER A 548 -50.80 -67.45 -44.52
CA SER A 548 -50.06 -67.55 -45.78
C SER A 548 -51.01 -67.58 -46.97
N SER A 549 -50.69 -66.85 -48.04
CA SER A 549 -50.76 -67.39 -49.39
C SER A 549 -49.98 -66.52 -50.37
N ASP A 550 -49.02 -67.19 -50.98
CA ASP A 550 -48.25 -66.83 -52.17
C ASP A 550 -49.09 -66.52 -53.41
N ASN A 551 -48.36 -66.02 -54.42
CA ASN A 551 -48.60 -65.95 -55.86
C ASN A 551 -49.08 -64.58 -56.38
N SER A 552 -48.18 -63.78 -56.95
CA SER A 552 -47.60 -63.91 -58.30
C SER A 552 -48.58 -63.50 -59.40
N SER A 553 -48.34 -62.30 -59.93
CA SER A 553 -48.16 -62.01 -61.35
C SER A 553 -49.03 -62.70 -62.41
N ILE A 554 -49.51 -61.85 -63.31
CA ILE A 554 -49.36 -61.92 -64.78
C ILE A 554 -50.60 -62.36 -65.63
N LEU A 555 -50.91 -61.45 -66.57
CA LEU A 555 -51.47 -61.59 -67.94
C LEU A 555 -52.88 -62.18 -68.16
N SER A 556 -53.80 -61.40 -68.73
CA SER A 556 -53.99 -61.31 -70.20
C SER A 556 -55.37 -60.77 -70.62
N ILE A 557 -55.32 -59.87 -71.62
CA ILE A 557 -56.35 -59.38 -72.57
C ILE A 557 -57.28 -58.27 -72.08
#